data_AF-A0A319E2D2-F1
#
_entry.id   AF-A0A319E2D2-F1
#
_cell.length_a   1.000
_cell.length_b   1.000
_cell.length_c   1.000
_cell.angle_alpha   90.00
_cell.angle_beta   90.00
_cell.angle_gamma   90.00
#
_symmetry.space_group_name_H-M   'P 1'
#
loop_
_entity.id
_entity.type
_entity.pdbx_description
1 polymer ?
#
loop_
_entity_poly.entity_id
_entity_poly.type
_entity_poly.pdbx_seq_one_letter_code
_entity_poly.pdbx_strand_id
1 'polypeptide(L)'
;MIFTRTSIALTTAFALAASAFDDVYIYAPSGTGTIQVSFNGNPSSDGCLTSEAKWTANTANCATVTASSEGYIELSERTYLVLDNESDLTTSRYSTTKWDGQHIDYSNDALNLQANLGVTGENAWGGPLWFADEYPTGDGAVALKGHDFYASQQMTLTFVSSDN
;
A
#
# COMPACT_ATOMS: atom_id res chain seq x y z
N MET A 1 -10.05 -74.30 -8.46
CA MET A 1 -9.81 -73.15 -9.37
C MET A 1 -9.48 -71.96 -8.48
N ILE A 2 -8.22 -71.54 -8.43
CA ILE A 2 -7.74 -70.47 -7.55
C ILE A 2 -7.54 -69.22 -8.41
N PHE A 3 -8.23 -68.12 -8.08
CA PHE A 3 -8.04 -66.83 -8.76
C PHE A 3 -6.99 -66.01 -8.01
N THR A 4 -5.84 -65.80 -8.65
CA THR A 4 -4.75 -64.93 -8.18
C THR A 4 -5.14 -63.48 -8.47
N ARG A 5 -5.22 -62.62 -7.44
CA ARG A 5 -5.42 -61.18 -7.62
C ARG A 5 -4.07 -60.48 -7.71
N THR A 6 -3.77 -59.89 -8.85
CA THR A 6 -2.59 -59.06 -9.07
C THR A 6 -2.94 -57.62 -8.69
N SER A 7 -2.40 -57.12 -7.58
CA SER A 7 -2.54 -55.71 -7.21
C SER A 7 -1.39 -54.92 -7.83
N ILE A 8 -1.71 -53.98 -8.72
CA ILE A 8 -0.77 -52.97 -9.21
C ILE A 8 -0.76 -51.83 -8.20
N ALA A 9 0.34 -51.68 -7.46
CA ALA A 9 0.58 -50.49 -6.66
C ALA A 9 1.17 -49.40 -7.57
N LEU A 10 0.38 -48.36 -7.84
CA LEU A 10 0.83 -47.18 -8.56
C LEU A 10 1.33 -46.16 -7.53
N THR A 11 2.66 -46.06 -7.37
CA THR A 11 3.28 -45.06 -6.49
C THR A 11 3.37 -43.73 -7.22
N THR A 12 2.38 -42.87 -7.07
CA THR A 12 2.48 -41.47 -7.52
C THR A 12 3.36 -40.69 -6.55
N ALA A 13 4.58 -40.37 -6.99
CA ALA A 13 5.43 -39.39 -6.32
C ALA A 13 4.84 -38.00 -6.54
N PHE A 14 4.28 -37.39 -5.49
CA PHE A 14 3.99 -35.97 -5.45
C PHE A 14 5.31 -35.21 -5.34
N ALA A 15 5.79 -34.65 -6.45
CA ALA A 15 6.84 -33.64 -6.40
C ALA A 15 6.23 -32.36 -5.80
N LEU A 16 6.65 -32.00 -4.60
CA LEU A 16 6.36 -30.70 -4.01
C LEU A 16 7.12 -29.65 -4.82
N ALA A 17 6.41 -28.88 -5.65
CA ALA A 17 6.93 -27.64 -6.18
C ALA A 17 7.11 -26.68 -5.01
N ALA A 18 8.36 -26.46 -4.58
CA ALA A 18 8.69 -25.32 -3.74
C ALA A 18 8.49 -24.07 -4.59
N SER A 19 7.39 -23.35 -4.38
CA SER A 19 7.26 -21.99 -4.89
C SER A 19 8.39 -21.18 -4.28
N ALA A 20 9.29 -20.68 -5.12
CA ALA A 20 10.20 -19.62 -4.71
C ALA A 20 9.32 -18.43 -4.32
N PHE A 21 9.21 -18.18 -3.01
CA PHE A 21 8.73 -16.89 -2.55
C PHE A 21 9.85 -15.91 -2.87
N ASP A 22 9.61 -14.94 -3.75
CA ASP A 22 10.48 -13.78 -3.83
C ASP A 22 10.58 -13.18 -2.42
N ASP A 23 11.80 -12.83 -2.01
CA ASP A 23 12.03 -12.18 -0.72
C ASP A 23 11.30 -10.83 -0.73
N VAL A 24 10.22 -10.73 0.04
CA VAL A 24 9.51 -9.45 0.25
C VAL A 24 10.22 -8.69 1.35
N TYR A 25 10.69 -7.49 1.04
CA TYR A 25 11.34 -6.60 2.00
C TYR A 25 10.35 -5.54 2.48
N ILE A 26 10.41 -5.19 3.76
CA ILE A 26 9.59 -4.10 4.33
C ILE A 26 10.53 -3.03 4.86
N TYR A 27 10.51 -1.87 4.23
CA TYR A 27 11.28 -0.69 4.63
C TYR A 27 10.63 0.59 4.10
N ALA A 28 11.14 1.74 4.51
CA ALA A 28 10.66 3.04 4.09
C ALA A 28 10.89 3.30 2.58
N PRO A 29 9.90 3.82 1.84
CA PRO A 29 10.14 4.29 0.47
C PRO A 29 11.20 5.40 0.46
N SER A 30 11.87 5.59 -0.68
CA SER A 30 12.86 6.66 -0.82
C SER A 30 12.88 7.26 -2.22
N GLY A 31 13.23 8.54 -2.32
CA GLY A 31 13.35 9.25 -3.60
C GLY A 31 12.11 10.10 -3.94
N THR A 32 12.07 10.61 -5.16
CA THR A 32 10.94 11.41 -5.66
C THR A 32 9.95 10.52 -6.37
N GLY A 33 8.64 10.75 -6.18
CA GLY A 33 7.63 9.88 -6.76
C GLY A 33 6.21 10.42 -6.66
N THR A 34 5.24 9.51 -6.78
CA THR A 34 3.81 9.78 -6.58
C THR A 34 3.23 8.63 -5.76
N ILE A 35 2.27 8.93 -4.89
CA ILE A 35 1.49 7.89 -4.21
C ILE A 35 0.25 7.61 -5.05
N GLN A 36 0.24 6.44 -5.67
CA GLN A 36 -0.90 5.92 -6.42
C GLN A 36 -1.88 5.21 -5.47
N VAL A 37 -3.16 5.30 -5.83
CA VAL A 37 -4.26 4.63 -5.15
C VAL A 37 -4.79 3.55 -6.09
N SER A 38 -4.95 2.34 -5.57
CA SER A 38 -5.56 1.22 -6.29
C SER A 38 -6.80 0.76 -5.54
N PHE A 39 -7.94 0.79 -6.22
CA PHE A 39 -9.23 0.43 -5.65
C PHE A 39 -9.48 -1.08 -5.76
N ASN A 40 -9.97 -1.69 -4.68
CA ASN A 40 -10.30 -3.12 -4.60
C ASN A 40 -9.19 -4.08 -5.07
N GLY A 41 -7.92 -3.72 -4.84
CA GLY A 41 -6.77 -4.55 -5.21
C GLY A 41 -6.54 -4.69 -6.72
N ASN A 42 -7.12 -3.78 -7.53
CA ASN A 42 -6.81 -3.68 -8.95
C ASN A 42 -5.32 -3.28 -9.10
N PRO A 43 -4.50 -4.02 -9.89
CA PRO A 43 -3.11 -3.66 -10.10
C PRO A 43 -2.93 -2.36 -10.89
N SER A 44 -4.00 -1.86 -11.53
CA SER A 44 -3.98 -0.54 -12.16
C SER A 44 -4.26 0.54 -11.13
N SER A 45 -3.59 1.68 -11.26
CA SER A 45 -3.88 2.88 -10.46
C SER A 45 -5.25 3.46 -10.85
N ASP A 46 -6.10 3.67 -9.86
CA ASP A 46 -7.41 4.33 -9.96
C ASP A 46 -7.31 5.83 -9.63
N GLY A 47 -6.08 6.33 -9.49
CA GLY A 47 -5.78 7.70 -9.10
C GLY A 47 -4.56 7.80 -8.20
N CYS A 48 -4.45 8.93 -7.52
CA CYS A 48 -3.28 9.29 -6.74
C CYS A 48 -3.65 10.21 -5.57
N LEU A 49 -2.70 10.43 -4.68
CA LEU A 49 -2.84 11.47 -3.66
C LEU A 49 -2.55 12.86 -4.24
N THR A 50 -3.39 13.83 -3.87
CA THR A 50 -3.14 15.25 -4.07
C THR A 50 -2.17 15.79 -3.02
N SER A 51 -1.75 17.06 -3.15
CA SER A 51 -0.89 17.73 -2.16
C SER A 51 -1.58 17.96 -0.81
N GLU A 52 -2.89 17.72 -0.73
CA GLU A 52 -3.69 17.73 0.50
C GLU A 52 -3.88 16.33 1.10
N ALA A 53 -3.14 15.33 0.62
CA ALA A 53 -3.27 13.93 1.04
C ALA A 53 -4.65 13.30 0.80
N LYS A 54 -5.38 13.78 -0.22
CA LYS A 54 -6.68 13.23 -0.64
C LYS A 54 -6.55 12.43 -1.92
N TRP A 55 -7.36 11.40 -2.08
CA TRP A 55 -7.41 10.62 -3.32
C TRP A 55 -8.19 11.36 -4.41
N THR A 56 -7.57 11.52 -5.58
CA THR A 56 -8.20 12.02 -6.81
C THR A 56 -8.10 10.98 -7.92
N ALA A 57 -9.12 10.87 -8.77
CA ALA A 57 -9.06 10.11 -10.02
C ALA A 57 -8.50 10.94 -11.19
N ASN A 58 -8.45 12.27 -11.06
CA ASN A 58 -7.82 13.15 -12.06
C ASN A 58 -6.30 13.18 -11.84
N THR A 59 -5.55 12.56 -12.77
CA THR A 59 -4.10 12.44 -12.69
C THR A 59 -3.34 13.76 -12.86
N ALA A 60 -3.97 14.80 -13.41
CA ALA A 60 -3.39 16.14 -13.46
C ALA A 60 -3.24 16.77 -12.06
N ASN A 61 -3.98 16.26 -11.07
CA ASN A 61 -3.96 16.73 -9.69
C ASN A 61 -3.04 15.89 -8.78
N CYS A 62 -2.30 14.91 -9.32
CA CYS A 62 -1.36 14.12 -8.54
C CYS A 62 -0.25 14.98 -7.96
N ALA A 63 0.01 14.81 -6.67
CA ALA A 63 1.20 15.39 -6.06
C ALA A 63 2.44 14.57 -6.39
N THR A 64 3.49 15.29 -6.77
CA THR A 64 4.85 14.80 -6.59
C THR A 64 5.18 14.82 -5.11
N VAL A 65 5.73 13.73 -4.60
CA VAL A 65 6.18 13.61 -3.21
C VAL A 65 7.66 13.26 -3.17
N THR A 66 8.31 13.54 -2.04
CA THR A 66 9.67 13.11 -1.75
C THR A 66 9.68 12.25 -0.49
N ALA A 67 10.05 10.98 -0.65
CA ALA A 67 10.20 10.04 0.44
C ALA A 67 11.66 9.98 0.92
N SER A 68 11.86 9.91 2.23
CA SER A 68 13.17 9.73 2.84
C SER A 68 13.34 8.32 3.40
N SER A 69 14.58 7.82 3.41
CA SER A 69 14.93 6.54 4.02
C SER A 69 14.67 6.46 5.53
N GLU A 70 14.34 7.59 6.17
CA GLU A 70 13.92 7.63 7.59
C GLU A 70 12.42 7.35 7.78
N GLY A 71 11.65 7.23 6.68
CA GLY A 71 10.22 6.95 6.67
C GLY A 71 9.34 8.17 6.50
N TYR A 72 9.87 9.37 6.21
CA TYR A 72 9.04 10.55 6.04
C TYR A 72 8.69 10.77 4.57
N ILE A 73 7.47 11.21 4.31
CA ILE A 73 7.00 11.56 2.96
C ILE A 73 6.58 13.03 2.96
N GLU A 74 7.22 13.84 2.13
CA GLU A 74 6.93 15.26 1.94
C GLU A 74 6.12 15.46 0.65
N LEU A 75 4.96 16.13 0.71
CA LEU A 75 4.11 16.40 -0.47
C LEU A 75 4.37 17.78 -1.08
N SER A 76 4.84 18.73 -0.26
CA SER A 76 5.22 20.09 -0.68
C SER A 76 6.15 20.68 0.37
N GLU A 77 6.77 21.83 0.10
CA GLU A 77 7.81 22.43 0.95
C GLU A 77 7.39 22.47 2.43
N ARG A 78 8.01 21.60 3.23
CA ARG A 78 7.78 21.41 4.68
C ARG A 78 6.36 20.96 5.04
N THR A 79 5.72 20.19 4.18
CA THR A 79 4.39 19.61 4.40
C THR A 79 4.47 18.10 4.21
N TYR A 80 4.29 17.36 5.30
CA TYR A 80 4.47 15.91 5.37
C TYR A 80 3.14 15.18 5.38
N LEU A 81 3.15 13.98 4.78
CA LEU A 81 2.06 13.02 4.87
C LEU A 81 2.02 12.47 6.29
N VAL A 82 0.89 12.64 6.95
CA VAL A 82 0.71 12.15 8.31
C VAL A 82 -0.62 11.42 8.44
N LEU A 83 -0.64 10.49 9.39
CA LEU A 83 -1.86 9.92 9.91
C LEU A 83 -2.12 10.58 11.26
N ASP A 84 -3.29 11.18 11.43
CA ASP A 84 -3.65 11.80 12.70
C ASP A 84 -4.22 10.79 13.72
N ASN A 85 -4.61 11.30 14.88
CA ASN A 85 -5.12 10.46 15.97
C ASN A 85 -6.51 9.85 15.68
N GLU A 86 -7.22 10.37 14.69
CA GLU A 86 -8.51 9.84 14.23
C GLU A 86 -8.34 8.84 13.08
N SER A 87 -7.08 8.56 12.71
CA SER A 87 -6.70 7.72 11.57
C SER A 87 -7.05 8.35 10.22
N ASP A 88 -7.18 9.67 10.15
CA ASP A 88 -7.35 10.37 8.89
C ASP A 88 -5.98 10.63 8.24
N LEU A 89 -5.89 10.32 6.95
CA LEU A 89 -4.74 10.67 6.13
C LEU A 89 -4.79 12.16 5.82
N THR A 90 -3.79 12.89 6.27
CA THR A 90 -3.76 14.36 6.19
C THR A 90 -2.34 14.87 6.01
N THR A 91 -2.17 16.18 6.08
CA THR A 91 -0.88 16.85 5.98
C THR A 91 -0.55 17.65 7.23
N SER A 92 0.75 17.74 7.54
CA SER A 92 1.24 18.51 8.68
C SER A 92 2.57 19.17 8.35
N ARG A 93 2.86 20.30 9.03
CA ARG A 93 4.20 20.92 8.97
C ARG A 93 5.28 20.10 9.68
N TYR A 94 4.88 19.09 10.43
CA TYR A 94 5.77 18.24 11.22
C TYR A 94 5.63 16.79 10.77
N SER A 95 6.76 16.12 10.62
CA SER A 95 6.85 14.71 10.22
C SER A 95 6.59 13.78 11.41
N THR A 96 5.32 13.61 11.80
CA THR A 96 4.93 12.79 12.97
C THR A 96 4.69 11.32 12.64
N THR A 97 4.54 10.99 11.35
CA THR A 97 4.24 9.64 10.88
C THR A 97 5.41 9.12 10.05
N LYS A 98 5.85 7.90 10.35
CA LYS A 98 6.77 7.16 9.49
C LYS A 98 5.97 6.23 8.58
N TRP A 99 6.53 5.93 7.42
CA TRP A 99 5.89 5.14 6.36
C TRP A 99 6.81 3.99 5.97
N ASP A 100 6.24 2.79 5.89
CA ASP A 100 6.89 1.61 5.33
C ASP A 100 6.07 1.10 4.15
N GLY A 101 6.70 0.39 3.23
CA GLY A 101 6.03 -0.36 2.17
C GLY A 101 6.73 -1.68 1.88
N GLN A 102 6.08 -2.49 1.05
CA GLN A 102 6.58 -3.76 0.57
C GLN A 102 7.34 -3.58 -0.74
N HIS A 103 8.54 -4.15 -0.78
CA HIS A 103 9.41 -4.12 -1.95
C HIS A 103 9.63 -5.56 -2.42
N ILE A 104 9.34 -5.80 -3.70
CA ILE A 104 9.55 -7.10 -4.36
C ILE A 104 10.97 -7.24 -4.92
N ASP A 105 11.72 -6.14 -4.95
CA ASP A 105 13.10 -6.03 -5.40
C ASP A 105 13.79 -4.86 -4.68
N TYR A 106 14.96 -4.45 -5.15
CA TYR A 106 15.69 -3.28 -4.63
C TYR A 106 15.27 -1.96 -5.28
N SER A 107 14.11 -1.91 -5.95
CA SER A 107 13.57 -0.66 -6.48
C SER A 107 13.06 0.25 -5.34
N ASN A 108 12.88 1.50 -5.69
CA ASN A 108 12.32 2.50 -4.79
C ASN A 108 10.79 2.41 -4.72
N ASP A 109 10.14 1.64 -5.60
CA ASP A 109 8.69 1.45 -5.59
C ASP A 109 8.29 0.64 -4.36
N ALA A 110 7.28 1.14 -3.64
CA ALA A 110 6.84 0.55 -2.39
C ALA A 110 5.33 0.28 -2.45
N LEU A 111 4.97 -1.00 -2.49
CA LEU A 111 3.59 -1.46 -2.49
C LEU A 111 3.01 -1.41 -1.07
N ASN A 112 1.69 -1.32 -0.95
CA ASN A 112 0.98 -1.50 0.32
C ASN A 112 1.52 -0.57 1.43
N LEU A 113 1.68 0.73 1.10
CA LEU A 113 2.15 1.72 2.05
C LEU A 113 1.31 1.70 3.32
N GLN A 114 2.00 1.73 4.45
CA GLN A 114 1.43 1.71 5.78
C GLN A 114 2.16 2.69 6.69
N ALA A 115 1.41 3.32 7.60
CA ALA A 115 1.95 4.14 8.66
C ALA A 115 2.65 3.22 9.70
N ASN A 116 3.94 3.42 9.89
CA ASN A 116 4.72 2.83 10.96
C ASN A 116 4.55 3.67 12.23
N LEU A 117 3.50 3.35 13.00
CA LEU A 117 3.17 4.03 14.26
C LEU A 117 3.97 3.50 15.46
N GLY A 118 4.94 2.59 15.25
CA GLY A 118 5.68 1.94 16.34
C GLY A 118 4.78 1.12 17.28
N VAL A 119 5.22 0.98 18.55
CA VAL A 119 4.51 0.25 19.63
C VAL A 119 3.49 1.11 20.39
N THR A 120 3.20 2.33 19.94
CA THR A 120 2.33 3.24 20.68
C THR A 120 0.85 3.06 20.32
N GLY A 121 0.12 2.39 21.20
CA GLY A 121 -1.33 2.50 21.34
C GLY A 121 -2.13 1.33 20.77
N GLU A 122 -3.24 1.00 21.45
CA GLU A 122 -4.06 -0.21 21.28
C GLU A 122 -4.77 -0.37 19.92
N ASN A 123 -4.45 0.45 18.93
CA ASN A 123 -5.19 0.62 17.69
C ASN A 123 -4.26 1.13 16.57
N ALA A 124 -3.36 0.25 16.09
CA ALA A 124 -2.45 0.56 14.97
C ALA A 124 -3.24 0.58 13.64
N TRP A 125 -3.97 1.67 13.41
CA TRP A 125 -4.68 1.92 12.16
C TRP A 125 -3.77 2.72 11.24
N GLY A 126 -3.67 2.37 9.97
CA GLY A 126 -2.75 3.06 9.05
C GLY A 126 -2.26 2.19 7.90
N GLY A 127 -3.18 1.52 7.20
CA GLY A 127 -2.81 0.61 6.11
C GLY A 127 -2.50 -0.82 6.59
N PRO A 128 -2.14 -1.73 5.65
CA PRO A 128 -1.98 -1.48 4.21
C PRO A 128 -3.31 -1.27 3.46
N LEU A 129 -4.45 -1.56 4.12
CA LEU A 129 -5.78 -1.27 3.60
C LEU A 129 -6.24 0.11 4.08
N TRP A 130 -6.71 0.91 3.14
CA TRP A 130 -7.21 2.27 3.34
C TRP A 130 -8.67 2.35 2.92
N PHE A 131 -9.37 3.36 3.44
CA PHE A 131 -10.82 3.48 3.35
C PHE A 131 -11.25 4.88 2.89
N ALA A 132 -12.30 4.94 2.09
CA ALA A 132 -12.95 6.19 1.69
C ALA A 132 -14.47 6.00 1.66
N ASP A 133 -15.20 7.06 1.97
CA ASP A 133 -16.67 7.02 1.99
C ASP A 133 -17.26 6.93 0.58
N GLU A 134 -16.56 7.47 -0.41
CA GLU A 134 -16.99 7.54 -1.80
C GLU A 134 -15.81 7.50 -2.79
N TYR A 135 -16.12 7.28 -4.07
CA TYR A 135 -15.15 7.35 -5.17
C TYR A 135 -15.06 8.80 -5.70
N PRO A 136 -13.87 9.36 -5.94
CA PRO A 136 -13.74 10.73 -6.43
C PRO A 136 -14.32 10.88 -7.85
N THR A 137 -15.14 11.90 -8.08
CA THR A 137 -15.74 12.18 -9.40
C THR A 137 -15.22 13.49 -9.99
N GLY A 138 -14.96 13.52 -11.30
CA GLY A 138 -14.46 14.70 -11.99
C GLY A 138 -13.11 15.16 -11.44
N ASP A 139 -13.04 16.42 -11.03
CA ASP A 139 -11.85 17.02 -10.41
C ASP A 139 -11.86 16.93 -8.87
N GLY A 140 -12.86 16.24 -8.30
CA GLY A 140 -12.99 16.08 -6.85
C GLY A 140 -11.90 15.18 -6.25
N ALA A 141 -11.63 15.40 -4.97
CA ALA A 141 -10.73 14.55 -4.18
C ALA A 141 -11.39 14.18 -2.84
N VAL A 142 -11.16 12.95 -2.39
CA VAL A 142 -11.80 12.35 -1.21
C VAL A 142 -10.77 12.06 -0.13
N ALA A 143 -11.17 12.23 1.13
CA ALA A 143 -10.32 11.89 2.27
C ALA A 143 -10.13 10.37 2.37
N LEU A 144 -8.95 9.95 2.81
CA LEU A 144 -8.64 8.55 3.09
C LEU A 144 -8.46 8.35 4.59
N LYS A 145 -8.87 7.17 5.08
CA LYS A 145 -8.72 6.78 6.48
C LYS A 145 -7.97 5.47 6.60
N GLY A 146 -7.15 5.35 7.63
CA GLY A 146 -6.47 4.11 8.02
C GLY A 146 -7.42 3.10 8.70
N HIS A 147 -8.62 3.54 9.10
CA HIS A 147 -9.64 2.69 9.69
C HIS A 147 -11.04 3.30 9.55
N ASP A 148 -11.92 2.59 8.84
CA ASP A 148 -13.35 2.91 8.83
C ASP A 148 -14.18 1.67 8.47
N PHE A 149 -14.93 1.13 9.44
CA PHE A 149 -15.76 -0.07 9.22
C PHE A 149 -16.99 0.18 8.34
N TYR A 150 -17.36 1.45 8.13
CA TYR A 150 -18.56 1.81 7.36
C TYR A 150 -18.23 2.38 5.98
N ALA A 151 -16.96 2.60 5.68
CA ALA A 151 -16.52 3.05 4.38
C ALA A 151 -16.95 2.07 3.28
N SER A 152 -17.43 2.64 2.17
CA SER A 152 -17.91 1.85 1.04
C SER A 152 -16.77 1.43 0.09
N GLN A 153 -15.63 2.12 0.17
CA GLN A 153 -14.48 1.89 -0.70
C GLN A 153 -13.28 1.37 0.09
N GLN A 154 -12.55 0.42 -0.51
CA GLN A 154 -11.32 -0.15 0.02
C GLN A 154 -10.19 -0.02 -1.00
N MET A 155 -9.01 0.39 -0.55
CA MET A 155 -7.90 0.68 -1.45
C MET A 155 -6.55 0.38 -0.82
N THR A 156 -5.54 0.24 -1.68
CA THR A 156 -4.14 0.16 -1.29
C THR A 156 -3.39 1.37 -1.83
N LEU A 157 -2.35 1.77 -1.13
CA LEU A 157 -1.48 2.87 -1.53
C LEU A 157 -0.13 2.33 -2.00
N THR A 158 0.38 2.85 -3.11
CA THR A 158 1.67 2.47 -3.68
C THR A 158 2.50 3.71 -3.93
N PHE A 159 3.73 3.76 -3.41
CA PHE A 159 4.72 4.74 -3.84
C PHE A 159 5.32 4.27 -5.16
N VAL A 160 5.24 5.10 -6.19
CA VAL A 160 5.90 4.88 -7.48
C VAL A 160 6.99 5.94 -7.67
N SER A 161 8.23 5.47 -7.71
CA SER A 161 9.43 6.28 -7.93
C SER A 161 9.45 6.87 -9.34
N SER A 162 9.91 8.11 -9.45
CA SER A 162 10.15 8.78 -10.75
C SER A 162 11.52 8.47 -11.33
N ASP A 163 12.43 7.88 -10.54
CA ASP A 163 13.85 7.68 -10.88
C ASP A 163 14.15 6.24 -11.37
N ASN A 164 13.16 5.51 -11.90
CA ASN A 164 13.31 4.13 -12.38
C ASN A 164 14.17 4.02 -13.66
#